data_AF-A0A6L4WXA0-F1
#
_entry.id   AF-A0A6L4WXA0-F1
#
_cell.length_a   1.000
_cell.length_b   1.000
_cell.length_c   1.000
_cell.angle_alpha   90.00
_cell.angle_beta   90.00
_cell.angle_gamma   90.00
#
_symmetry.space_group_name_H-M   'P 1'
#
loop_
_entity.id
_entity.type
_entity.pdbx_description
1 polymer ?
#
loop_
_entity_poly.entity_id
_entity_poly.type
_entity_poly.pdbx_seq_one_letter_code
_entity_poly.pdbx_strand_id
1 'polypeptide(L)'
;MGNPFKPAAGMTPPVLISRAGGIEDFSYALDDGVGAPGRLMYVIGACDVGKTVMLNALGDVAQQRDGWLSMRRSTPISSVV
;
A
#
# COMPACT_ATOMS: atom_id res chain seq x y z
N MET A 1 -3.92 24.92 -13.28
CA MET A 1 -3.19 23.94 -12.43
C MET A 1 -4.11 23.53 -11.30
N GLY A 2 -4.62 22.29 -11.31
CA GLY A 2 -5.51 21.78 -10.25
C GLY A 2 -4.72 21.33 -9.02
N ASN A 3 -5.36 21.30 -7.85
CA ASN A 3 -4.73 20.79 -6.63
C ASN A 3 -4.35 19.30 -6.80
N PRO A 4 -3.05 18.94 -6.72
CA PRO A 4 -2.59 17.55 -6.89
C PRO A 4 -2.94 16.64 -5.69
N PHE A 5 -3.43 17.21 -4.59
CA PHE A 5 -3.90 16.49 -3.39
C PHE A 5 -5.42 16.38 -3.31
N LYS A 6 -6.14 16.68 -4.41
CA LYS A 6 -7.60 16.49 -4.44
C LYS A 6 -7.90 15.00 -4.21
N PRO A 7 -8.68 14.65 -3.18
CA PRO A 7 -9.03 13.26 -2.92
C PRO A 7 -9.78 12.65 -4.09
N ALA A 8 -9.37 11.46 -4.52
CA ALA A 8 -10.02 10.69 -5.56
C ALA A 8 -9.88 9.20 -5.26
N ALA A 9 -10.92 8.43 -5.59
CA ALA A 9 -11.00 7.02 -5.23
C ALA A 9 -9.83 6.23 -5.84
N GLY A 10 -8.98 5.68 -4.98
CA GLY A 10 -7.85 4.84 -5.39
C GLY A 10 -6.66 5.58 -6.00
N MET A 11 -6.65 6.91 -6.03
CA MET A 11 -5.50 7.69 -6.47
C MET A 11 -4.42 7.74 -5.38
N THR A 12 -3.17 7.55 -5.78
CA THR A 12 -2.00 7.76 -4.93
C THR A 12 -1.58 9.23 -5.05
N PRO A 13 -1.48 9.99 -3.94
CA PRO A 13 -0.99 11.37 -3.97
C PRO A 13 0.50 11.40 -4.35
N PRO A 14 1.03 12.52 -4.86
CA PRO A 14 2.42 12.62 -5.30
C PRO A 14 3.44 12.46 -4.17
N VAL A 15 3.04 12.66 -2.91
CA VAL A 15 3.90 12.51 -1.74
C VAL A 15 3.16 11.77 -0.64
N LEU A 16 3.81 10.74 -0.06
CA LEU A 16 3.34 10.00 1.10
C LEU A 16 4.11 10.43 2.34
N ILE A 17 3.49 11.24 3.19
CA ILE A 17 4.12 11.74 4.42
C ILE A 17 3.87 10.74 5.56
N SER A 18 4.90 10.48 6.37
CA SER A 18 4.80 9.69 7.61
C SER A 18 4.32 8.24 7.44
N ARG A 19 4.65 7.62 6.30
CA ARG A 19 4.37 6.20 5.99
C ARG A 19 5.62 5.40 5.59
N ALA A 20 6.79 6.04 5.55
CA ALA A 20 8.04 5.46 5.10
C ALA A 20 8.47 4.22 5.91
N GLY A 21 8.41 4.28 7.24
CA GLY A 21 8.88 3.16 8.08
C GLY A 21 8.18 1.83 7.79
N GLY A 22 6.85 1.83 7.65
CA GLY A 22 6.13 0.59 7.31
C GLY A 22 6.42 0.08 5.90
N ILE A 23 6.72 0.98 4.95
CA ILE A 23 7.13 0.61 3.59
C ILE A 23 8.54 0.01 3.61
N GLU A 24 9.46 0.62 4.36
CA GLU A 24 10.85 0.16 4.54
C GLU A 24 10.91 -1.22 5.22
N ASP A 25 10.14 -1.42 6.31
CA ASP A 25 10.05 -2.71 7.01
C ASP A 25 9.55 -3.83 6.08
N PHE A 26 8.54 -3.53 5.27
CA PHE A 26 8.04 -4.46 4.26
C PHE A 26 9.09 -4.73 3.18
N SER A 27 9.75 -3.68 2.69
CA SER A 27 10.82 -3.76 1.70
C SER A 27 11.96 -4.67 2.17
N TYR A 28 12.41 -4.50 3.42
CA TYR A 28 13.44 -5.34 4.03
C TYR A 28 12.97 -6.80 4.15
N ALA A 29 11.72 -7.02 4.57
CA ALA A 29 11.19 -8.36 4.72
C ALA A 29 10.99 -9.11 3.38
N LEU A 30 10.79 -8.40 2.27
CA LEU A 30 10.80 -9.01 0.94
C LEU A 30 12.21 -9.50 0.55
N ASP A 31 13.27 -8.78 0.97
CA ASP A 31 14.66 -9.17 0.70
C ASP A 31 15.14 -10.31 1.60
N ASP A 32 14.75 -10.28 2.88
CA ASP A 32 15.12 -11.28 3.89
C ASP A 32 14.48 -12.66 3.62
N GLY A 33 13.38 -12.68 2.87
CA GLY A 33 12.83 -13.91 2.30
C GLY A 33 11.81 -14.61 3.20
N VAL A 34 11.85 -15.94 3.25
CA VAL A 34 10.79 -16.73 3.90
C VAL A 34 10.94 -16.68 5.42
N GLY A 35 9.87 -16.35 6.13
CA GLY A 35 9.87 -16.26 7.59
C GLY A 35 10.15 -14.85 8.14
N ALA A 36 10.48 -13.89 7.27
CA ALA A 36 10.67 -12.50 7.68
C ALA A 36 9.36 -11.91 8.25
N PRO A 37 9.38 -11.32 9.46
CA PRO A 37 8.17 -10.88 10.16
C PRO A 37 7.41 -9.77 9.42
N GLY A 38 8.12 -8.90 8.69
CA GLY A 38 7.51 -7.81 7.93
C GLY A 38 6.84 -8.23 6.61
N ARG A 39 6.94 -9.50 6.21
CA ARG A 39 6.45 -9.99 4.90
C ARG A 39 4.92 -10.11 4.87
N LEU A 40 4.29 -10.26 6.04
CA LEU A 40 2.85 -10.26 6.21
C LEU A 40 2.44 -9.04 7.05
N MET A 41 1.76 -8.09 6.41
CA MET A 41 1.35 -6.84 7.03
C MET A 41 -0.18 -6.68 7.01
N TYR A 42 -0.75 -6.23 8.12
CA TYR A 42 -2.17 -5.88 8.23
C TYR A 42 -2.34 -4.36 8.46
N VAL A 43 -2.88 -3.66 7.46
CA VAL A 43 -3.05 -2.20 7.48
C VAL A 43 -4.42 -1.84 8.07
N ILE A 44 -4.43 -1.31 9.30
CA ILE A 44 -5.64 -0.88 10.03
C ILE A 44 -5.70 0.63 10.23
N GLY A 45 -6.91 1.15 10.43
CA GLY A 45 -7.13 2.57 10.71
C GLY A 45 -8.55 3.03 10.35
N ALA A 46 -8.90 4.26 10.72
CA ALA A 46 -10.21 4.87 10.42
C ALA A 46 -10.47 4.98 8.90
N CYS A 47 -11.72 5.19 8.49
CA CYS A 47 -12.04 5.47 7.08
C CYS A 47 -11.27 6.69 6.58
N ASP A 48 -10.91 6.68 5.30
CA ASP A 48 -10.26 7.80 4.61
C ASP A 48 -8.84 8.20 5.09
N VAL A 49 -8.20 7.43 5.98
CA VAL A 49 -6.81 7.70 6.43
C VAL A 49 -5.72 7.30 5.42
N GLY A 50 -6.10 6.93 4.19
CA GLY A 50 -5.15 6.52 3.14
C GLY A 50 -4.72 5.05 3.19
N LYS A 51 -5.54 4.13 3.73
CA LYS A 51 -5.21 2.69 3.73
C LYS A 51 -5.00 2.13 2.32
N THR A 52 -5.87 2.50 1.37
CA THR A 52 -5.73 2.08 -0.03
C THR A 52 -4.46 2.62 -0.66
N VAL A 53 -4.07 3.85 -0.31
CA VAL A 53 -2.83 4.47 -0.76
C VAL A 53 -1.62 3.71 -0.21
N MET A 54 -1.66 3.29 1.05
CA MET A 54 -0.60 2.43 1.64
C MET A 54 -0.48 1.09 0.90
N LEU A 55 -1.62 0.44 0.60
CA LEU A 55 -1.62 -0.82 -0.15
C LEU A 55 -1.05 -0.65 -1.57
N ASN A 56 -1.31 0.48 -2.23
CA ASN A 56 -0.69 0.80 -3.52
C ASN A 56 0.83 0.89 -3.38
N ALA A 57 1.32 1.65 -2.40
CA ALA A 57 2.75 1.85 -2.18
C ALA A 57 3.49 0.53 -1.88
N LEU A 58 2.91 -0.35 -1.05
CA LEU A 58 3.46 -1.69 -0.81
C LEU A 58 3.47 -2.54 -2.08
N GLY A 59 2.44 -2.43 -2.91
CA GLY A 59 2.38 -3.06 -4.23
C GLY A 59 3.48 -2.57 -5.17
N ASP A 60 3.75 -1.26 -5.19
CA ASP A 60 4.81 -0.66 -6.00
C ASP A 60 6.20 -1.15 -5.56
N VAL A 61 6.44 -1.25 -4.24
CA VAL A 61 7.69 -1.84 -3.70
C VAL A 61 7.83 -3.30 -4.11
N ALA A 62 6.77 -4.09 -4.01
CA ALA A 62 6.83 -5.50 -4.41
C ALA A 62 7.12 -5.65 -5.91
N GLN A 63 6.55 -4.81 -6.78
CA GLN A 63 6.81 -4.83 -8.22
C GLN A 63 8.25 -4.46 -8.61
N GLN A 64 8.95 -3.71 -7.75
CA GLN A 64 10.36 -3.37 -7.96
C GLN A 64 11.32 -4.53 -7.62
N ARG A 65 10.81 -5.65 -7.08
CA ARG A 65 11.60 -6.82 -6.72
C ARG A 65 11.37 -7.96 -7.71
N ASP A 66 12.46 -8.58 -8.13
CA ASP A 66 12.39 -9.74 -9.02
C ASP A 66 11.69 -10.92 -8.32
N GLY A 67 10.82 -11.60 -9.07
CA GLY A 67 10.09 -12.78 -8.58
C GLY A 67 8.80 -12.50 -7.82
N TRP A 68 8.39 -11.23 -7.71
CA TRP A 68 7.15 -10.84 -7.03
C TRP A 68 6.08 -10.36 -8.00
N LEU A 69 4.84 -10.83 -7.79
CA LEU A 69 3.66 -10.39 -8.54
C LEU A 69 2.69 -9.70 -7.58
N SER A 70 2.40 -8.42 -7.84
CA SER A 70 1.42 -7.66 -7.06
C SER A 70 0.00 -7.91 -7.58
N MET A 71 -0.86 -8.46 -6.72
CA MET A 71 -2.29 -8.66 -7.00
C MET A 71 -3.12 -7.78 -6.07
N ARG A 72 -4.05 -7.02 -6.65
CA ARG A 72 -4.98 -6.17 -5.90
C ARG A 72 -6.42 -6.57 -6.21
N ARG A 73 -7.23 -6.66 -5.16
CA ARG A 73 -8.69 -6.80 -5.26
C ARG A 73 -9.35 -5.64 -4.52
N SER A 74 -10.20 -4.90 -5.20
CA SER A 74 -11.10 -3.93 -4.58
C SER A 74 -12.52 -4.49 -4.60
N THR A 75 -13.14 -4.56 -3.43
CA THR A 75 -14.57 -4.90 -3.33
C THR A 75 -15.35 -3.60 -3.20
N PRO A 76 -16.36 -3.35 -4.05
CA PRO A 76 -17.26 -2.21 -3.87
C PRO A 76 -17.95 -2.28 -2.51
N ILE A 77 -18.16 -1.13 -1.86
CA ILE A 77 -18.91 -1.07 -0.60
C ILE A 77 -20.34 -1.62 -0.77
N SER A 78 -20.91 -1.52 -1.99
CA SER A 78 -22.22 -2.09 -2.33
C SER A 78 -22.27 -3.62 -2.33
N SER A 79 -21.12 -4.31 -2.27
CA SER A 79 -21.04 -5.78 -2.28
C SER A 79 -20.95 -6.38 -0.87
N VAL A 80 -21.05 -5.55 0.17
CA VAL A 80 -21.02 -5.98 1.60
C VAL A 80 -22.42 -5.94 2.24
N VAL A 81 -23.46 -5.72 1.43
CA VAL A 81 -24.88 -5.82 1.82
C VAL A 81 -25.52 -7.00 1.11
#